data_AF-A0A1W9GMB4-F1
#
_entry.id   AF-A0A1W9GMB4-F1
#
_cell.length_a   1.000
_cell.length_b   1.000
_cell.length_c   1.000
_cell.angle_alpha   90.00
_cell.angle_beta   90.00
_cell.angle_gamma   90.00
#
_symmetry.space_group_name_H-M   'P 1'
#
loop_
_entity.id
_entity.type
_entity.pdbx_description
1 polymer ?
#
loop_
_entity_poly.entity_id
_entity_poly.type
_entity_poly.pdbx_seq_one_letter_code
_entity_poly.pdbx_strand_id
1 'polypeptide(L)'
;MYQEEKTFTLRFSLETRFPDEYEGDDDSHAWVREWEARIKPEMIRAVFESLRRTPHWTAHTRNRGKSPEDEIEVVLERDFSVSTPFSG
;
A
#
# COMPACT_ATOMS: atom_id res chain seq x y z
N MET A 1 9.36 10.66 -24.51
CA MET A 1 8.76 9.32 -24.30
C MET A 1 7.29 9.52 -24.02
N TYR A 2 6.40 8.77 -24.67
CA TYR A 2 4.96 8.84 -24.41
C TYR A 2 4.64 7.92 -23.23
N GLN A 3 3.84 8.39 -22.27
CA GLN A 3 3.49 7.67 -21.05
C GLN A 3 1.97 7.64 -20.92
N GLU A 4 1.43 6.46 -20.64
CA GLU A 4 0.02 6.26 -20.31
C GLU A 4 -0.09 5.90 -18.83
N GLU A 5 -1.07 6.47 -18.14
CA GLU A 5 -1.32 6.22 -16.73
C GLU A 5 -2.74 5.72 -16.52
N LYS A 6 -2.89 4.75 -15.60
CA LYS A 6 -4.18 4.30 -15.08
C LYS A 6 -4.10 4.14 -13.58
N THR A 7 -5.05 4.73 -12.87
CA THR A 7 -5.15 4.64 -11.41
C THR A 7 -6.30 3.73 -11.00
N PHE A 8 -6.08 2.93 -9.96
CA PHE A 8 -7.14 2.29 -9.19
C PHE A 8 -6.90 2.56 -7.70
N THR A 9 -7.95 2.46 -6.87
CA THR A 9 -7.84 2.75 -5.44
C THR A 9 -8.32 1.57 -4.62
N LEU A 10 -7.47 1.09 -3.71
CA LEU A 10 -7.80 0.16 -2.64
C LEU A 10 -7.77 0.93 -1.32
N ARG A 11 -8.85 0.88 -0.54
CA ARG A 11 -8.99 1.61 0.72
C ARG A 11 -9.46 0.68 1.82
N PHE A 12 -8.81 0.75 2.97
CA PHE A 12 -9.25 0.08 4.19
C PHE A 12 -10.06 1.07 5.04
N SER A 13 -11.23 0.65 5.51
CA SER A 13 -11.97 1.34 6.58
C SER A 13 -11.78 0.52 7.84
N LEU A 14 -11.28 1.12 8.91
CA LEU A 14 -11.18 0.45 10.19
C LEU A 14 -12.39 0.81 11.04
N GLU A 15 -13.06 -0.21 11.54
CA GLU A 15 -14.27 -0.07 12.34
C GLU A 15 -14.12 -0.92 13.60
N THR A 16 -14.46 -0.33 14.73
CA THR A 16 -14.56 -1.02 16.02
C THR A 16 -15.89 -0.67 16.67
N ARG A 17 -16.41 -1.58 17.49
CA ARG A 17 -17.67 -1.38 18.22
C ARG A 17 -17.38 -1.45 19.71
N PHE A 18 -17.87 -0.46 20.43
CA PHE A 18 -17.77 -0.40 21.88
C PHE A 18 -19.14 -0.64 22.51
N PRO A 19 -19.20 -1.20 23.73
CA PRO A 19 -20.42 -1.25 24.52
C PRO A 19 -20.98 0.15 24.80
N ASP A 20 -22.29 0.23 25.07
CA ASP A 20 -22.98 1.51 25.35
C ASP A 20 -22.42 2.23 26.59
N GLU A 21 -21.78 1.48 27.50
CA GLU A 21 -21.16 1.98 28.74
C GLU A 21 -19.69 2.40 28.57
N TYR A 22 -19.16 2.44 27.35
CA TYR A 22 -17.76 2.80 27.10
C TYR A 22 -17.50 4.30 27.29
N GLU A 23 -16.69 4.65 28.30
CA GLU A 23 -16.38 6.04 28.66
C GLU A 23 -15.19 6.65 27.88
N GLY A 24 -14.61 5.93 26.91
CA GLY A 24 -13.62 6.51 25.99
C GLY A 24 -12.15 6.22 26.28
N ASP A 25 -11.79 5.86 27.52
CA ASP A 25 -10.39 5.82 27.98
C ASP A 25 -9.78 4.40 28.09
N ASP A 26 -10.61 3.35 28.00
CA ASP A 26 -10.19 1.98 28.33
C ASP A 26 -9.32 1.30 27.24
N ASP A 27 -9.46 1.69 25.97
CA ASP A 27 -8.74 1.07 24.85
C ASP A 27 -7.44 1.82 24.48
N SER A 28 -7.33 3.11 24.86
CA SER A 28 -6.20 3.97 24.50
C SER A 28 -5.88 4.02 22.98
N HIS A 29 -6.82 3.73 22.08
CA HIS A 29 -6.59 3.50 20.64
C HIS A 29 -5.76 2.24 20.32
N ALA A 30 -5.84 1.18 21.14
CA ALA A 30 -5.18 -0.10 20.92
C ALA A 30 -5.49 -0.68 19.54
N TRP A 31 -6.73 -0.61 19.06
CA TRP A 31 -7.09 -1.09 17.72
C TRP A 31 -6.38 -0.33 16.59
N VAL A 32 -6.24 1.00 16.72
CA VAL A 32 -5.46 1.81 15.77
C VAL A 32 -3.99 1.47 15.85
N ARG A 33 -3.44 1.33 17.07
CA ARG A 33 -2.04 0.95 17.26
C ARG A 33 -1.70 -0.42 16.72
N GLU A 34 -2.58 -1.41 16.89
CA GLU A 34 -2.40 -2.74 16.32
C GLU A 34 -2.36 -2.69 14.79
N TRP A 35 -3.27 -1.92 14.19
CA TRP A 35 -3.25 -1.67 12.76
C TRP A 35 -1.94 -1.04 12.30
N GLU A 36 -1.54 0.06 12.93
CA GLU A 36 -0.36 0.84 12.55
C GLU A 36 0.93 0.05 12.74
N ALA A 37 1.07 -0.66 13.86
CA ALA A 37 2.32 -1.33 14.23
C ALA A 37 2.49 -2.72 13.62
N ARG A 38 1.39 -3.40 13.23
CA ARG A 38 1.44 -4.80 12.83
C ARG A 38 0.74 -5.07 11.50
N ILE A 39 -0.56 -4.79 11.42
CA ILE A 39 -1.37 -5.22 10.27
C ILE A 39 -0.97 -4.46 9.00
N LYS A 40 -0.86 -3.12 9.06
CA LYS A 40 -0.50 -2.29 7.90
C LYS A 40 0.89 -2.66 7.35
N PRO A 41 1.97 -2.74 8.15
CA PRO A 41 3.28 -3.17 7.66
C PRO A 41 3.27 -4.54 6.98
N GLU A 42 2.59 -5.53 7.57
CA GLU A 42 2.48 -6.88 6.99
C GLU A 42 1.75 -6.86 5.64
N MET A 43 0.67 -6.08 5.53
CA MET A 43 -0.07 -5.97 4.28
C MET A 43 0.73 -5.28 3.17
N ILE A 44 1.40 -4.18 3.49
CA ILE A 44 2.26 -3.48 2.53
C ILE A 44 3.39 -4.39 2.05
N ARG A 45 4.01 -5.14 2.97
CA ARG A 45 5.02 -6.15 2.64
C ARG A 45 4.48 -7.20 1.67
N ALA A 46 3.32 -7.79 1.96
CA ALA A 46 2.71 -8.81 1.11
C ALA A 46 2.42 -8.29 -0.30
N VAL A 47 1.94 -7.04 -0.42
CA VAL A 47 1.73 -6.38 -1.71
C VAL A 47 3.06 -6.28 -2.47
N PHE A 48 4.10 -5.69 -1.89
CA PHE A 48 5.40 -5.57 -2.56
C PHE A 48 6.04 -6.92 -2.90
N GLU A 49 5.91 -7.93 -2.04
CA GLU A 49 6.37 -9.29 -2.31
C GLU A 49 5.62 -9.95 -3.48
N SER A 50 4.34 -9.64 -3.67
CA SER A 50 3.57 -10.09 -4.82
C SER A 50 4.03 -9.38 -6.09
N LEU A 51 4.12 -8.04 -6.07
CA LEU A 51 4.47 -7.24 -7.25
C LEU A 51 5.88 -7.55 -7.76
N ARG A 52 6.84 -7.83 -6.86
CA ARG A 52 8.20 -8.25 -7.23
C ARG A 52 8.27 -9.55 -8.03
N ARG A 53 7.24 -10.40 -7.97
CA ARG A 53 7.16 -11.66 -8.73
C ARG A 53 6.61 -11.47 -10.15
N THR A 54 6.26 -10.25 -10.53
CA THR A 54 5.71 -9.92 -11.86
C THR A 54 6.83 -9.45 -12.78
N PRO A 55 7.31 -10.28 -13.74
CA PRO A 55 8.40 -9.87 -14.62
C PRO A 55 8.05 -8.64 -15.45
N HIS A 56 9.06 -7.83 -15.77
CA HIS A 56 8.95 -6.59 -16.55
C HIS A 56 8.20 -5.43 -15.88
N TRP A 57 7.75 -5.60 -14.64
CA TRP A 57 7.17 -4.52 -13.84
C TRP A 57 8.09 -4.14 -12.69
N THR A 58 8.25 -2.84 -12.47
CA THR A 58 8.96 -2.27 -11.31
C THR A 58 7.95 -1.60 -10.40
N ALA A 59 7.96 -1.97 -9.11
CA ALA A 59 7.10 -1.37 -8.09
C ALA A 59 7.90 -0.48 -7.16
N HIS A 60 7.44 0.75 -6.94
CA HIS A 60 8.04 1.69 -5.99
C HIS A 60 6.99 2.57 -5.32
N THR A 61 7.31 3.16 -4.18
CA THR A 61 6.42 4.13 -3.51
C THR A 61 6.62 5.53 -4.08
N ARG A 62 5.54 6.26 -4.27
CA ARG A 62 5.55 7.69 -4.59
C ARG A 62 4.96 8.47 -3.42
N ASN A 63 5.64 9.54 -2.99
CA ASN A 63 5.11 10.45 -1.98
C ASN A 63 4.66 11.74 -2.67
N ARG A 64 3.40 12.14 -2.46
CA ARG A 64 2.80 13.38 -2.99
C ARG A 64 2.52 14.44 -1.90
N GLY A 65 3.25 14.40 -0.80
CA GLY A 65 3.13 15.33 0.33
C GLY A 65 2.13 14.88 1.40
N LYS A 66 1.67 13.63 1.37
CA LYS A 66 0.82 13.04 2.42
C LYS A 66 1.66 12.19 3.38
N SER A 67 1.21 12.09 4.63
CA SER A 67 1.84 11.17 5.59
C SER A 67 1.67 9.73 5.10
N PRO A 68 2.69 8.86 5.25
CA PRO A 68 2.54 7.42 5.06
C PRO A 68 1.51 6.76 6.00
N GLU A 69 1.12 7.48 7.06
CA GLU A 69 0.00 7.10 7.93
C GLU A 69 -1.35 7.27 7.22
N ASP A 70 -1.46 8.28 6.35
CA ASP A 70 -2.68 8.61 5.62
C ASP A 70 -2.76 7.92 4.24
N GLU A 71 -1.64 7.86 3.52
CA GLU A 71 -1.60 7.33 2.15
C GLU A 71 -0.24 6.74 1.79
N ILE A 72 -0.28 5.54 1.19
CA ILE A 72 0.87 4.92 0.54
C ILE A 72 0.51 4.70 -0.92
N GLU A 73 1.05 5.54 -1.81
CA GLU A 73 0.88 5.36 -3.24
C GLU A 73 1.97 4.41 -3.77
N VAL A 74 1.55 3.27 -4.33
CA VAL A 74 2.43 2.30 -5.00
C VAL A 74 2.29 2.48 -6.50
N VAL A 75 3.40 2.86 -7.14
CA VAL A 75 3.49 2.99 -8.59
C VAL A 75 4.05 1.69 -9.17
N LEU A 76 3.38 1.17 -10.19
CA LEU A 76 3.88 0.09 -11.03
C LEU A 76 4.21 0.63 -12.41
N GLU A 77 5.46 0.45 -12.82
CA GLU A 77 5.94 0.91 -14.12
C GLU A 77 6.43 -0.26 -14.95
N ARG A 78 6.17 -0.17 -16.25
CA ARG A 78 6.74 -1.06 -17.25
C ARG A 78 7.29 -0.22 -18.38
N ASP A 79 8.58 -0.39 -18.64
CA ASP A 79 9.25 0.26 -19.75
C ASP A 79 9.23 -0.64 -20.98
N PHE A 80 8.50 -0.23 -22.02
CA PHE A 80 8.41 -0.94 -23.30
C PHE A 80 9.53 -0.56 -24.28
N SER A 81 10.36 0.44 -23.95
CA SER A 81 11.52 0.82 -24.78
C SER A 81 12.73 -0.06 -24.54
N VAL A 82 12.76 -0.78 -23.40
CA VAL A 82 13.79 -1.76 -23.06
C VAL A 82 13.39 -3.12 -23.61
N SER A 83 13.58 -3.32 -24.91
CA SER A 83 13.53 -4.66 -25.51
C SER A 83 14.67 -5.51 -24.95
N THR A 84 14.38 -6.52 -24.13
CA THR A 84 15.39 -7.53 -23.78
C THR A 84 15.91 -8.16 -25.08
N PRO A 85 17.22 -8.17 -25.37
CA PRO A 85 17.72 -8.87 -26.54
C PRO A 85 17.40 -10.35 -26.36
N PHE A 86 16.64 -10.93 -27.29
CA PHE A 86 16.57 -12.38 -27.45
C PHE A 86 18.01 -12.90 -27.58
N SER A 87 18.48 -13.66 -26.60
CA SER A 87 19.65 -14.50 -26.78
C SER A 87 19.16 -15.78 -27.44
N GLY A 88 19.57 -15.97 -28.70
CA GLY A 88 19.32 -17.19 -29.47
C GLY A 88 20.21 -18.35 -29.06
#